data_AF-A0A5T9QVP1-F1
#
_entry.id   AF-A0A5T9QVP1-F1
#
_cell.length_a   1.000
_cell.length_b   1.000
_cell.length_c   1.000
_cell.angle_alpha   90.00
_cell.angle_beta   90.00
_cell.angle_gamma   90.00
#
_symmetry.space_group_name_H-M   'P 1'
#
loop_
_entity.id
_entity.type
_entity.pdbx_description
1 polymer ?
#
loop_
_entity_poly.entity_id
_entity_poly.type
_entity_poly.pdbx_seq_one_letter_code
_entity_poly.pdbx_strand_id
1 'polypeptide(L)'
;MSMAKGILEDTHPLSAAAVRSFALANADVVMLVGARLNWLLAHGKKGWAADTQFIQLDIEPQEIDSNRPIAVPVVGDIASSMQGMLAELK
;
A
#
# COMPACT_ATOMS: atom_id res chain seq x y z
N MET A 1 8.69 15.48 -2.38
CA MET A 1 9.58 14.32 -2.64
C MET A 1 9.14 13.20 -1.71
N SER A 2 9.10 11.95 -2.21
CA SER A 2 8.64 10.82 -1.37
C SER A 2 9.67 10.50 -0.28
N MET A 3 9.20 10.13 0.92
CA MET A 3 10.03 9.82 2.10
C MET A 3 10.22 8.32 2.35
N ALA A 4 9.53 7.45 1.60
CA ALA A 4 9.72 6.01 1.65
C ALA A 4 10.86 5.50 0.74
N LYS A 5 11.42 6.37 -0.11
CA LYS A 5 12.60 6.04 -0.94
C LYS A 5 13.79 5.78 -0.03
N GLY A 6 14.53 4.71 -0.28
CA GLY A 6 15.68 4.31 0.53
C GLY A 6 15.38 3.31 1.64
N ILE A 7 14.12 2.93 1.89
CA ILE A 7 13.82 1.73 2.71
C ILE A 7 14.41 0.49 2.02
N LEU A 8 14.21 0.41 0.70
CA LEU A 8 15.01 -0.39 -0.22
C LEU A 8 15.76 0.56 -1.16
N GLU A 9 16.84 0.09 -1.77
CA GLU A 9 17.57 0.87 -2.77
C GLU A 9 16.67 1.18 -3.97
N ASP A 10 16.77 2.40 -4.50
CA ASP A 10 15.87 2.87 -5.56
C ASP A 10 15.97 2.06 -6.86
N THR A 11 17.13 1.41 -7.06
CA THR A 11 17.46 0.56 -8.20
C THR A 11 17.14 -0.93 -7.96
N HIS A 12 16.49 -1.29 -6.85
CA HIS A 12 16.15 -2.67 -6.54
C HIS A 12 15.34 -3.27 -7.71
N PRO A 13 15.61 -4.52 -8.16
CA PRO A 13 14.97 -5.09 -9.34
C PRO A 13 13.43 -5.23 -9.23
N LEU A 14 12.90 -5.25 -8.00
CA LEU A 14 11.46 -5.25 -7.73
C LEU A 14 10.82 -3.84 -7.68
N SER A 15 11.60 -2.77 -7.84
CA SER A 15 11.08 -1.40 -7.80
C SER A 15 10.23 -1.10 -9.03
N ALA A 16 8.93 -0.87 -8.83
CA ALA A 16 8.00 -0.43 -9.88
C ALA A 16 7.99 1.11 -10.07
N ALA A 17 8.91 1.85 -9.45
CA ALA A 17 8.89 3.31 -9.43
C ALA A 17 8.90 3.94 -10.84
N ALA A 18 9.66 3.36 -11.77
CA ALA A 18 9.76 3.82 -13.16
C ALA A 18 8.48 3.60 -13.98
N VAL A 19 7.58 2.73 -13.53
CA VAL A 19 6.33 2.35 -14.21
C VAL A 19 5.10 2.55 -13.31
N ARG A 20 5.15 3.53 -12.40
CA ARG A 20 4.11 3.79 -11.38
C ARG A 20 2.69 3.78 -11.96
N SER A 21 2.43 4.50 -13.04
CA SER A 21 1.08 4.60 -13.62
C SER A 21 0.58 3.25 -14.14
N PHE A 22 1.46 2.45 -14.75
CA PHE A 22 1.11 1.11 -15.22
C PHE A 22 0.85 0.17 -14.05
N ALA A 23 1.71 0.17 -13.04
CA ALA A 23 1.54 -0.67 -11.86
C ALA A 23 0.21 -0.39 -11.13
N LEU A 24 -0.12 0.88 -10.88
CA LEU A 24 -1.37 1.25 -10.20
C LEU A 24 -2.63 0.94 -11.04
N ALA A 25 -2.55 1.12 -12.36
CA ALA A 25 -3.70 0.90 -13.24
C ALA A 25 -4.02 -0.58 -13.48
N ASN A 26 -3.08 -1.50 -13.20
CA ASN A 26 -3.22 -2.92 -13.52
C ASN A 26 -3.14 -3.84 -12.30
N ALA A 27 -2.79 -3.35 -11.11
CA ALA A 27 -2.76 -4.16 -9.91
C ALA A 27 -4.18 -4.54 -9.45
N ASP A 28 -4.41 -5.84 -9.30
CA ASP A 28 -5.61 -6.44 -8.72
C ASP A 28 -5.60 -6.40 -7.19
N VAL A 29 -4.44 -6.60 -6.57
CA VAL A 29 -4.23 -6.47 -5.11
C VAL A 29 -3.13 -5.45 -4.82
N VAL A 30 -3.39 -4.53 -3.87
CA VAL A 30 -2.40 -3.55 -3.41
C VAL A 30 -2.30 -3.55 -1.89
N MET A 31 -1.07 -3.74 -1.40
CA MET A 31 -0.75 -3.66 0.02
C MET A 31 -0.16 -2.28 0.36
N LEU A 32 -0.89 -1.53 1.18
CA LEU A 32 -0.47 -0.24 1.72
C LEU A 32 0.22 -0.46 3.07
N VAL A 33 1.45 0.04 3.21
CA VAL A 33 2.24 -0.05 4.45
C VAL A 33 2.54 1.36 4.94
N GLY A 34 1.79 1.84 5.94
CA GLY A 34 1.92 3.22 6.45
C GLY A 34 1.65 4.30 5.39
N ALA A 35 0.84 3.99 4.38
CA ALA A 35 0.58 4.85 3.23
C ALA A 35 -0.93 5.07 3.06
N ARG A 36 -1.38 6.32 3.26
CA ARG A 36 -2.79 6.70 3.14
C ARG A 36 -3.23 6.82 1.69
N LEU A 37 -4.46 6.40 1.39
CA LEU A 37 -5.13 6.66 0.11
C LEU A 37 -5.62 8.11 0.00
N ASN A 38 -4.75 9.08 0.24
CA ASN A 38 -5.06 10.49 0.10
C ASN A 38 -4.79 11.00 -1.34
N TRP A 39 -4.71 12.32 -1.51
CA TRP A 39 -4.46 12.97 -2.80
C TRP A 39 -3.17 12.50 -3.51
N LEU A 40 -2.13 12.07 -2.77
CA LEU A 40 -0.88 11.55 -3.36
C LEU A 40 -1.09 10.24 -4.13
N LEU A 41 -2.09 9.47 -3.72
CA LEU A 41 -2.51 8.22 -4.34
C LEU A 41 -3.84 8.39 -5.09
N ALA A 42 -4.23 9.62 -5.44
CA ALA A 42 -5.47 9.93 -6.15
C ALA A 42 -6.71 9.28 -5.53
N HIS A 43 -6.72 9.15 -4.20
CA HIS A 43 -7.77 8.51 -3.42
C HIS A 43 -8.09 7.05 -3.77
N GLY A 44 -7.17 6.32 -4.40
CA GLY A 44 -7.44 4.97 -4.90
C GLY A 44 -8.49 4.94 -6.02
N LYS A 45 -8.67 6.06 -6.74
CA LYS A 45 -9.70 6.24 -7.78
C LYS A 45 -9.09 6.46 -9.15
N LYS A 46 -8.71 7.71 -9.48
CA LYS A 46 -8.22 8.03 -10.83
C LYS A 46 -6.88 7.35 -11.10
N GLY A 47 -6.82 6.55 -12.19
CA GLY A 47 -5.60 5.85 -12.60
C GLY A 47 -5.34 4.54 -11.85
N TRP A 48 -6.31 4.05 -11.07
CA TRP A 48 -6.31 2.73 -10.45
C TRP A 48 -7.20 1.77 -11.24
N ALA A 49 -6.96 0.47 -11.12
CA ALA A 49 -7.92 -0.53 -11.58
C ALA A 49 -9.24 -0.39 -10.79
N ALA A 50 -10.37 -0.66 -11.47
CA ALA A 50 -11.71 -0.43 -10.90
C ALA A 50 -11.97 -1.25 -9.62
N ASP A 51 -11.47 -2.49 -9.63
CA ASP A 51 -11.76 -3.51 -8.63
C ASP A 51 -10.54 -3.87 -7.76
N THR A 52 -9.55 -2.97 -7.67
CA THR A 52 -8.36 -3.20 -6.82
C THR A 52 -8.79 -3.48 -5.38
N GLN A 53 -8.32 -4.60 -4.83
CA GLN A 53 -8.50 -4.99 -3.44
C GLN A 53 -7.32 -4.48 -2.61
N PHE A 54 -7.63 -3.86 -1.46
CA PHE A 54 -6.62 -3.27 -0.60
C PHE A 54 -6.37 -4.08 0.66
N ILE A 55 -5.09 -4.33 0.95
CA ILE A 55 -4.58 -4.67 2.28
C ILE A 55 -3.99 -3.38 2.85
N GLN A 56 -4.33 -2.99 4.07
CA GLN A 56 -3.80 -1.75 4.66
C GLN A 56 -3.25 -2.00 6.07
N LEU A 57 -1.94 -1.79 6.23
CA LEU A 57 -1.25 -1.77 7.51
C LEU A 57 -1.16 -0.31 7.98
N ASP A 58 -1.90 0.01 9.04
CA ASP A 58 -1.87 1.33 9.67
C ASP A 58 -2.09 1.18 11.18
N ILE A 59 -1.50 2.09 11.96
CA ILE A 59 -1.70 2.11 13.41
C ILE A 59 -3.01 2.82 13.78
N GLU A 60 -3.52 3.68 12.90
CA GLU A 60 -4.74 4.45 13.11
C GLU A 60 -5.96 3.70 12.55
N PRO A 61 -6.82 3.09 13.41
CA PRO A 61 -8.00 2.37 12.93
C PRO A 61 -8.98 3.28 12.18
N GLN A 62 -9.00 4.60 12.47
CA GLN A 62 -9.92 5.54 11.81
C GLN A 62 -9.55 5.85 10.36
N GLU A 63 -8.33 5.51 9.93
CA GLU A 63 -7.90 5.69 8.55
C GLU A 63 -8.43 4.58 7.62
N ILE A 64 -8.84 3.45 8.19
CA ILE A 64 -9.44 2.35 7.42
C ILE A 64 -10.76 2.82 6.83
N ASP A 65 -11.00 2.46 5.56
CA ASP A 65 -12.18 2.83 4.78
C ASP A 65 -12.38 4.34 4.52
N SER A 66 -11.37 5.18 4.78
CA SER A 66 -11.44 6.64 4.61
C SER A 66 -11.74 7.08 3.17
N ASN A 67 -11.30 6.31 2.17
CA ASN A 67 -11.42 6.67 0.75
C ASN A 67 -11.96 5.57 -0.17
N ARG A 68 -11.54 4.32 0.05
CA ARG A 68 -11.98 3.11 -0.64
C ARG A 68 -12.16 2.00 0.41
N PRO A 69 -13.09 1.06 0.22
CA PRO A 69 -13.19 -0.11 1.10
C PRO A 69 -11.88 -0.88 1.13
N ILE A 70 -11.42 -1.23 2.32
CA ILE A 70 -10.21 -2.02 2.58
C ILE A 70 -10.64 -3.46 2.81
N ALA A 71 -10.19 -4.37 1.93
CA ALA A 71 -10.57 -5.78 2.00
C ALA A 71 -9.95 -6.48 3.22
N VAL A 72 -8.71 -6.13 3.56
CA VAL A 72 -7.99 -6.71 4.72
C VAL A 72 -7.32 -5.59 5.52
N PRO A 73 -8.00 -5.04 6.54
CA PRO A 73 -7.40 -4.08 7.46
C PRO A 73 -6.50 -4.81 8.48
N VAL A 74 -5.26 -4.35 8.61
CA VAL A 74 -4.28 -4.84 9.59
C VAL A 74 -3.92 -3.67 10.51
N VAL A 75 -4.69 -3.52 11.59
CA VAL A 75 -4.54 -2.41 12.52
C VAL A 75 -3.47 -2.73 13.56
N GLY A 76 -2.40 -1.93 13.59
CA GLY A 76 -1.29 -2.08 14.53
C GLY A 76 -0.06 -1.30 14.10
N ASP A 77 0.97 -1.28 14.95
CA ASP A 77 2.25 -0.73 14.52
C ASP A 77 2.84 -1.57 13.37
N ILE A 78 3.53 -0.91 12.44
CA ILE A 78 4.03 -1.55 11.22
C ILE A 78 5.07 -2.63 11.52
N ALA A 79 5.91 -2.45 12.55
CA ALA A 79 6.97 -3.39 12.86
C ALA A 79 6.40 -4.73 13.36
N SER A 80 5.49 -4.69 14.33
CA SER A 80 4.81 -5.89 14.85
C SER A 80 3.97 -6.56 13.76
N SER A 81 3.26 -5.77 12.94
CA SER A 81 2.44 -6.30 11.85
C SER A 81 3.29 -7.01 10.79
N MET A 82 4.42 -6.42 10.39
CA MET A 82 5.33 -7.04 9.41
C MET A 82 6.01 -8.29 9.94
N GLN A 83 6.30 -8.38 11.25
CA GLN A 83 6.80 -9.61 11.87
C GLN A 83 5.77 -10.75 11.77
N GLY A 84 4.50 -10.47 12.06
CA GLY A 84 3.41 -11.44 11.91
C GLY A 84 3.24 -11.88 10.46
N MET A 85 3.21 -10.93 9.52
CA MET A 85 3.13 -11.22 8.08
C MET A 85 4.28 -12.11 7.60
N LEU A 86 5.51 -11.85 8.06
CA LEU A 86 6.68 -12.65 7.69
C LEU A 86 6.65 -14.06 8.30
N ALA A 87 6.05 -14.22 9.48
CA ALA A 87 5.88 -15.53 10.11
C ALA A 87 4.83 -16.37 9.37
N GLU A 88 3.71 -15.76 8.95
CA GLU A 88 2.61 -16.43 8.26
C GLU A 88 2.93 -16.76 6.79
N LEU A 89 3.78 -15.96 6.14
CA LEU A 89 4.18 -16.19 4.74
C LEU A 89 5.12 -17.41 4.58
N LYS A 90 5.74 -17.87 5.67
CA LYS A 90 6.70 -19.00 5.67
C LYS A 90 5.99 -20.34 5.72
#